data_AF-A0A2N8DRJ0-F1
#
_entry.id   AF-A0A2N8DRJ0-F1
#
_cell.length_a   1.000
_cell.length_b   1.000
_cell.length_c   1.000
_cell.angle_alpha   90.00
_cell.angle_beta   90.00
_cell.angle_gamma   90.00
#
_symmetry.space_group_name_H-M   'P 1'
#
loop_
_entity.id
_entity.type
_entity.pdbx_description
1 polymer ?
#
loop_
_entity_poly.entity_id
_entity_poly.type
_entity_poly.pdbx_seq_one_letter_code
_entity_poly.pdbx_strand_id
1 'polypeptide(L)'
;MKHVICASGSVADRFPSKEKSGGGSTEFATEQYAYIGQRVGANLLSKKRPFETVLIFALDGNKSARYEWPFYKKAHEFANIIPELEVSVQVRKEKARRSVNLLSRVEQGFAVESLRGSLNIDDFRASQHISESVAFSVLNEFDEHVFKDFSEFMRSSKSTFVLNMGSGGIRCKTASNDVVRLGFMLDIFSLRDVKVQRVGVQQPFSIFELSSGEYHMYTNLMGLGFGVEEGSLMLLDEPDNSLHPQWQRDFMAAVHGICQVGMKSGHLIVCTHSPLIVGAALEGSTIVDLSNDEPIVSVASFGASSDDILLEQFGITSSRNRIVVDVVQRAVSIIEKDGFEHPDLLALTDELMSIKSALKSEDPLVEVIEAILGASGDD
;
A
#
# COMPACT_ATOMS: atom_id res chain seq x y z
N MET A 1 21.74 4.43 -4.16
CA MET A 1 21.49 2.97 -4.14
C MET A 1 20.05 2.77 -4.58
N LYS A 2 19.70 1.79 -5.42
CA LYS A 2 18.31 1.63 -5.90
C LYS A 2 17.48 0.99 -4.79
N HIS A 3 16.55 1.75 -4.19
CA HIS A 3 15.60 1.25 -3.19
C HIS A 3 14.26 0.97 -3.87
N VAL A 4 13.67 -0.20 -3.64
CA VAL A 4 12.37 -0.61 -4.20
C VAL A 4 11.42 -0.81 -3.04
N ILE A 5 10.31 -0.08 -3.05
CA ILE A 5 9.26 -0.18 -2.04
C ILE A 5 7.94 -0.57 -2.71
N CYS A 6 7.45 -1.75 -2.33
CA CYS A 6 6.22 -2.33 -2.86
C CYS A 6 5.13 -2.25 -1.80
N ALA A 7 3.94 -1.80 -2.17
CA ALA A 7 2.74 -1.93 -1.35
C ALA A 7 1.61 -2.57 -2.16
N SER A 8 0.83 -3.44 -1.54
CA SER A 8 -0.25 -4.15 -2.23
C SER A 8 -1.56 -4.14 -1.44
N GLY A 9 -2.65 -3.74 -2.10
CA GLY A 9 -4.03 -3.89 -1.64
C GLY A 9 -4.58 -5.30 -1.72
N SER A 10 -3.90 -6.20 -2.44
CA SER A 10 -4.35 -7.56 -2.67
C SER A 10 -3.42 -8.59 -2.03
N VAL A 11 -4.01 -9.63 -1.44
CA VAL A 11 -3.27 -10.82 -1.00
C VAL A 11 -2.83 -11.70 -2.17
N ALA A 12 -3.36 -11.45 -3.37
CA ALA A 12 -3.04 -12.15 -4.61
C ALA A 12 -1.89 -11.50 -5.39
N ASP A 13 -1.21 -10.51 -4.81
CA ASP A 13 -0.07 -9.84 -5.43
C ASP A 13 1.05 -10.81 -5.80
N ARG A 14 1.82 -10.43 -6.82
CA ARG A 14 2.95 -11.21 -7.32
C ARG A 14 4.30 -10.62 -6.96
N PHE A 15 4.36 -9.75 -5.95
CA PHE A 15 5.64 -9.24 -5.51
C PHE A 15 6.55 -10.39 -5.04
N PRO A 16 7.88 -10.27 -5.11
CA PRO A 16 8.74 -11.33 -4.62
C PRO A 16 8.64 -11.51 -3.10
N SER A 17 8.61 -12.77 -2.64
CA SER A 17 8.66 -13.06 -1.20
C SER A 17 10.09 -13.06 -0.69
N LYS A 18 10.32 -12.57 0.54
CA LYS A 18 11.62 -12.65 1.22
C LYS A 18 11.91 -14.06 1.78
N GLU A 19 10.90 -14.91 1.91
CA GLU A 19 11.02 -16.23 2.56
C GLU A 19 10.65 -17.36 1.59
N LYS A 20 11.36 -18.48 1.67
CA LYS A 20 11.09 -19.69 0.89
C LYS A 20 10.00 -20.53 1.53
N SER A 21 9.24 -21.24 0.70
CA SER A 21 8.32 -22.30 1.15
C SER A 21 9.12 -23.41 1.85
N GLY A 22 8.99 -23.53 3.17
CA GLY A 22 9.76 -24.47 3.99
C GLY A 22 10.87 -23.84 4.86
N GLY A 23 11.00 -22.51 4.85
CA GLY A 23 12.01 -21.78 5.61
C GLY A 23 13.24 -21.43 4.78
N GLY A 24 14.00 -20.43 5.22
CA GLY A 24 15.10 -19.85 4.44
C GLY A 24 14.72 -18.53 3.77
N SER A 25 15.74 -17.75 3.46
CA SER A 25 15.62 -16.50 2.71
C SER A 25 15.69 -16.74 1.19
N THR A 26 15.04 -15.86 0.43
CA THR A 26 15.20 -15.74 -1.02
C THR A 26 16.26 -14.70 -1.36
N GLU A 27 16.58 -14.55 -2.65
CA GLU A 27 17.43 -13.45 -3.14
C GLU A 27 16.82 -12.05 -2.91
N PHE A 28 15.51 -11.97 -2.62
CA PHE A 28 14.80 -10.73 -2.31
C PHE A 28 14.82 -10.37 -0.83
N ALA A 29 15.42 -11.21 0.02
CA ALA A 29 15.70 -10.87 1.41
C ALA A 29 16.89 -9.91 1.49
N THR A 30 16.70 -8.69 0.98
CA THR A 30 17.67 -7.59 0.99
C THR A 30 17.04 -6.36 1.63
N GLU A 31 17.88 -5.37 1.96
CA GLU A 31 17.40 -4.06 2.43
C GLU A 31 16.98 -3.12 1.30
N GLN A 32 17.43 -3.40 0.09
CA GLN A 32 17.04 -2.63 -1.10
C GLN A 32 15.59 -2.91 -1.52
N TYR A 33 14.96 -3.94 -0.97
CA TYR A 33 13.58 -4.32 -1.28
C TYR A 33 12.71 -4.28 -0.02
N ALA A 34 11.65 -3.49 -0.06
CA ALA A 34 10.64 -3.36 0.99
C ALA A 34 9.29 -3.84 0.45
N TYR A 35 8.56 -4.62 1.25
CA TYR A 35 7.21 -5.08 0.90
C TYR A 35 6.26 -4.79 2.05
N ILE A 36 5.24 -3.99 1.76
CA ILE A 36 4.16 -3.59 2.65
C ILE A 36 2.91 -4.33 2.18
N GLY A 37 2.73 -5.52 2.72
CA GLY A 37 1.58 -6.36 2.40
C GLY A 37 1.47 -7.54 3.35
N GLN A 38 0.34 -8.25 3.26
CA GLN A 38 0.00 -9.28 4.24
C GLN A 38 0.72 -10.61 3.98
N ARG A 39 1.36 -10.78 2.82
CA ARG A 39 1.99 -12.05 2.43
C ARG A 39 3.34 -12.24 3.12
N VAL A 40 3.52 -13.38 3.79
CA VAL A 40 4.76 -13.75 4.50
C VAL A 40 5.50 -14.89 3.78
N GLY A 41 4.86 -15.56 2.83
CA GLY A 41 5.40 -16.65 2.02
C GLY A 41 4.44 -17.02 0.91
N ALA A 42 4.66 -18.11 0.18
CA ALA A 42 3.81 -18.49 -0.95
C ALA A 42 2.31 -18.62 -0.59
N ASN A 43 1.98 -19.07 0.62
CA ASN A 43 0.60 -19.35 1.06
C ASN A 43 0.29 -18.87 2.49
N LEU A 44 1.10 -17.99 3.08
CA LEU A 44 0.90 -17.49 4.44
C LEU A 44 0.54 -16.01 4.45
N LEU A 45 -0.55 -15.68 5.13
CA LEU A 45 -1.02 -14.32 5.34
C LEU A 45 -0.89 -13.91 6.81
N SER A 46 -0.48 -12.68 7.03
CA SER A 46 -0.34 -12.08 8.35
C SER A 46 -0.81 -10.64 8.32
N LYS A 47 -1.86 -10.35 9.08
CA LYS A 47 -2.26 -8.96 9.37
C LYS A 47 -1.17 -8.20 10.13
N LYS A 48 -0.20 -8.87 10.77
CA LYS A 48 0.84 -8.20 11.58
C LYS A 48 2.01 -7.69 10.76
N ARG A 49 2.32 -8.37 9.64
CA ARG A 49 3.54 -8.13 8.86
C ARG A 49 3.65 -6.73 8.25
N PRO A 50 2.57 -6.14 7.69
CA PRO A 50 2.64 -4.76 7.21
C PRO A 50 3.05 -3.79 8.33
N PHE A 51 2.47 -3.94 9.52
CA PHE A 51 2.77 -3.07 10.65
C PHE A 51 4.18 -3.32 11.24
N GLU A 52 4.67 -4.55 11.26
CA GLU A 52 6.08 -4.82 11.59
C GLU A 52 7.04 -4.09 10.65
N THR A 53 6.71 -4.05 9.34
CA THR A 53 7.49 -3.31 8.35
C THR A 53 7.44 -1.80 8.60
N VAL A 54 6.26 -1.26 8.95
CA VAL A 54 6.11 0.13 9.40
C VAL A 54 7.00 0.42 10.60
N LEU A 55 7.02 -0.46 11.61
CA LEU A 55 7.83 -0.28 12.81
C LEU A 55 9.33 -0.26 12.48
N ILE A 56 9.82 -1.15 11.60
CA ILE A 56 11.22 -1.17 11.19
C ILE A 56 11.63 0.18 10.57
N PHE A 57 10.78 0.78 9.73
CA PHE A 57 11.07 2.09 9.14
C PHE A 57 10.91 3.23 10.14
N ALA A 58 9.85 3.22 10.95
CA ALA A 58 9.55 4.29 11.89
C ALA A 58 10.55 4.37 13.05
N LEU A 59 11.20 3.25 13.41
CA LEU A 59 12.24 3.21 14.44
C LEU A 59 13.59 3.78 13.99
N ASP A 60 13.79 4.06 12.70
CA ASP A 60 15.00 4.70 12.20
C ASP A 60 15.09 6.15 12.69
N GLY A 61 16.12 6.46 13.50
CA GLY A 61 16.34 7.78 14.05
C GLY A 61 16.47 8.90 13.00
N ASN A 62 16.93 8.56 11.79
CA ASN A 62 17.05 9.49 10.68
C ASN A 62 15.69 9.93 10.12
N LYS A 63 14.61 9.24 10.50
CA LYS A 63 13.25 9.48 10.02
C LYS A 63 12.35 10.15 11.06
N SER A 64 12.93 10.65 12.15
CA SER A 64 12.22 11.35 13.23
C SER A 64 11.38 12.54 12.74
N ALA A 65 11.86 13.32 11.78
CA ALA A 65 11.10 14.42 11.20
C ALA A 65 9.85 13.97 10.40
N ARG A 66 9.79 12.70 9.98
CA ARG A 66 8.68 12.17 9.18
C ARG A 66 7.38 12.00 9.96
N TYR A 67 7.44 11.98 11.29
CA TYR A 67 6.24 12.00 12.13
C TYR A 67 5.43 13.30 12.01
N GLU A 68 6.06 14.38 11.53
CA GLU A 68 5.42 15.68 11.27
C GLU A 68 4.96 15.83 9.81
N TRP A 69 5.30 14.87 8.93
CA TRP A 69 4.88 14.93 7.54
C TRP A 69 3.35 14.73 7.40
N PRO A 70 2.73 15.29 6.33
CA PRO A 70 1.29 15.21 6.15
C PRO A 70 0.71 13.79 6.15
N PHE A 71 1.46 12.79 5.65
CA PHE A 71 1.00 11.40 5.59
C PHE A 71 0.66 10.85 6.98
N TYR A 72 1.43 11.22 8.01
CA TYR A 72 1.27 10.69 9.35
C TYR A 72 -0.10 11.09 9.89
N LYS A 73 -0.43 12.39 9.82
CA LYS A 73 -1.75 12.89 10.22
C LYS A 73 -2.87 12.25 9.40
N LYS A 74 -2.69 12.18 8.07
CA LYS A 74 -3.69 11.65 7.14
C LYS A 74 -4.02 10.18 7.42
N ALA A 75 -3.01 9.34 7.69
CA ALA A 75 -3.20 7.93 8.02
C ALA A 75 -4.10 7.74 9.26
N HIS A 76 -3.89 8.53 10.31
CA HIS A 76 -4.70 8.47 11.54
C HIS A 76 -6.12 9.00 11.33
N GLU A 77 -6.28 10.09 10.56
CA GLU A 77 -7.59 10.64 10.18
C GLU A 77 -8.44 9.61 9.43
N PHE A 78 -7.84 8.92 8.45
CA PHE A 78 -8.51 7.88 7.68
C PHE A 78 -9.00 6.71 8.53
N ALA A 79 -8.15 6.23 9.44
CA ALA A 79 -8.51 5.15 10.36
C ALA A 79 -9.42 5.63 11.52
N ASN A 80 -9.74 6.92 11.58
CA ASN A 80 -10.51 7.57 12.64
C ASN A 80 -9.96 7.26 14.04
N ILE A 81 -8.63 7.31 14.18
CA ILE A 81 -7.91 7.07 15.45
C ILE A 81 -7.05 8.27 15.83
N ILE A 82 -6.81 8.43 17.12
CA ILE A 82 -5.83 9.40 17.63
C ILE A 82 -4.40 8.91 17.31
N PRO A 83 -3.44 9.82 17.08
CA PRO A 83 -2.05 9.48 16.79
C PRO A 83 -1.25 9.10 18.04
N GLU A 84 -1.81 8.23 18.88
CA GLU A 84 -1.17 7.65 20.07
C GLU A 84 -1.47 6.15 20.11
N LEU A 85 -0.41 5.34 20.00
CA LEU A 85 -0.50 3.89 19.85
C LEU A 85 0.37 3.20 20.92
N GLU A 86 -0.21 2.18 21.55
CA GLU A 86 0.52 1.28 22.46
C GLU A 86 0.82 -0.03 21.71
N VAL A 87 2.08 -0.21 21.30
CA VAL A 87 2.53 -1.37 20.53
C VAL A 87 3.09 -2.43 21.48
N SER A 88 2.44 -3.58 21.53
CA SER A 88 2.90 -4.73 22.31
C SER A 88 3.78 -5.63 21.45
N VAL A 89 5.02 -5.87 21.90
CA VAL A 89 6.02 -6.67 21.18
C VAL A 89 6.33 -7.95 21.97
N GLN A 90 6.45 -9.06 21.25
CA GLN A 90 6.85 -10.36 21.78
C GLN A 90 8.28 -10.71 21.36
N VAL A 91 9.08 -11.20 22.30
CA VAL A 91 10.45 -11.67 22.10
C VAL A 91 10.45 -13.18 21.87
N ARG A 92 10.95 -13.63 20.71
CA ARG A 92 11.12 -15.04 20.35
C ARG A 92 12.46 -15.57 20.88
N LYS A 93 12.48 -15.94 22.17
CA LYS A 93 13.72 -16.35 22.89
C LYS A 93 14.49 -17.50 22.22
N GLU A 94 13.80 -18.41 21.53
CA GLU A 94 14.44 -19.51 20.79
C GLU A 94 15.29 -19.02 19.60
N LYS A 95 14.79 -18.03 18.85
CA LYS A 95 15.55 -17.40 17.75
C LYS A 95 16.70 -16.55 18.31
N ALA A 96 16.46 -15.84 19.41
CA ALA A 96 17.47 -14.96 20.02
C ALA A 96 18.75 -15.70 20.43
N ARG A 97 18.64 -16.89 21.05
CA ARG A 97 19.83 -17.67 21.46
C ARG A 97 20.74 -18.03 20.28
N ARG A 98 20.19 -18.19 19.07
CA ARG A 98 20.95 -18.54 17.86
C ARG A 98 21.58 -17.31 17.22
N SER A 99 20.86 -16.20 17.16
CA SER A 99 21.35 -14.95 16.55
C SER A 99 22.46 -14.28 17.37
N VAL A 100 22.38 -14.33 18.71
CA VAL A 100 23.42 -13.76 19.59
C VAL A 100 24.78 -14.46 19.40
N ASN A 101 24.78 -15.76 19.10
CA ASN A 101 26.02 -16.50 18.78
C ASN A 101 26.63 -16.12 17.42
N LEU A 102 25.79 -15.65 16.49
CA LEU A 102 26.25 -15.16 15.19
C LEU A 102 26.89 -13.77 15.33
N LEU A 103 26.24 -12.89 16.10
CA LEU A 103 26.72 -11.53 16.36
C LEU A 103 28.01 -11.51 17.17
N SER A 104 28.16 -12.37 18.18
CA SER A 104 29.41 -12.47 18.96
C SER A 104 30.61 -12.96 18.15
N ARG A 105 30.39 -13.70 17.06
CA ARG A 105 31.45 -14.06 16.11
C ARG A 105 31.85 -12.89 15.22
N VAL A 106 30.94 -11.96 14.93
CA VAL A 106 31.28 -10.75 14.19
C VAL A 106 32.07 -9.76 15.06
N GLU A 107 31.67 -9.59 16.33
CA GLU A 107 32.38 -8.76 17.32
C GLU A 107 33.84 -9.21 17.55
N GLN A 108 34.16 -10.50 17.34
CA GLN A 108 35.53 -11.03 17.48
C GLN A 108 36.45 -10.74 16.28
N GLY A 109 36.07 -9.82 15.39
CA GLY A 109 36.93 -9.36 14.29
C GLY A 109 37.03 -10.35 13.13
N PHE A 110 36.09 -11.29 13.01
CA PHE A 110 36.00 -12.10 11.81
C PHE A 110 35.56 -11.20 10.63
N ALA A 111 36.48 -10.97 9.69
CA ALA A 111 36.14 -10.34 8.42
C ALA A 111 34.97 -11.09 7.78
N VAL A 112 34.03 -10.37 7.15
CA VAL A 112 32.88 -10.97 6.45
C VAL A 112 33.32 -12.08 5.48
N GLU A 113 34.53 -11.94 4.90
CA GLU A 113 35.18 -12.95 4.05
C GLU A 113 35.75 -14.17 4.79
N SER A 114 36.19 -14.03 6.05
CA SER A 114 36.57 -15.17 6.91
C SER A 114 35.36 -15.89 7.51
N LEU A 115 34.23 -15.18 7.69
CA LEU A 115 32.93 -15.81 7.93
C LEU A 115 32.53 -16.65 6.71
N ARG A 116 32.66 -16.13 5.48
CA ARG A 116 32.41 -16.91 4.24
C ARG A 116 33.24 -18.21 4.16
N GLY A 117 34.51 -18.19 4.57
CA GLY A 117 35.40 -19.36 4.53
C GLY A 117 35.16 -20.40 5.64
N SER A 118 34.77 -19.96 6.85
CA SER A 118 34.42 -20.85 7.98
C SER A 118 32.97 -21.35 7.94
N LEU A 119 32.16 -20.81 7.02
CA LEU A 119 30.78 -21.24 6.72
C LEU A 119 30.71 -22.45 5.77
N ASN A 120 31.82 -23.13 5.49
CA ASN A 120 31.80 -24.37 4.72
C ASN A 120 31.71 -25.61 5.62
N ILE A 121 30.58 -26.32 5.46
CA ILE A 121 30.41 -27.77 5.63
C ILE A 121 30.55 -28.26 7.07
N ASP A 122 29.49 -28.05 7.86
CA ASP A 122 28.77 -29.12 8.58
C ASP A 122 27.69 -28.55 9.53
N ASP A 123 27.82 -27.29 9.98
CA ASP A 123 26.88 -26.68 10.95
C ASP A 123 25.83 -25.71 10.33
N PHE A 124 25.96 -25.32 9.06
CA PHE A 124 25.02 -24.37 8.43
C PHE A 124 23.63 -24.98 8.12
N ARG A 125 23.45 -26.29 8.32
CA ARG A 125 22.11 -26.90 8.27
C ARG A 125 21.19 -26.39 9.39
N ALA A 126 21.72 -25.71 10.43
CA ALA A 126 20.96 -25.24 11.58
C ALA A 126 20.59 -23.73 11.57
N SER A 127 21.16 -22.89 10.68
CA SER A 127 20.91 -21.43 10.62
C SER A 127 20.17 -21.01 9.35
N GLN A 128 18.96 -21.53 9.15
CA GLN A 128 18.14 -21.30 7.96
C GLN A 128 17.36 -19.96 7.93
N HIS A 129 17.76 -18.89 8.64
CA HIS A 129 16.82 -17.79 8.91
C HIS A 129 17.24 -16.35 8.58
N ILE A 130 18.53 -16.03 8.39
CA ILE A 130 18.96 -14.66 8.05
C ILE A 130 19.76 -14.71 6.75
N SER A 131 19.43 -13.86 5.77
CA SER A 131 20.18 -13.78 4.52
C SER A 131 21.53 -13.08 4.74
N GLU A 132 22.53 -13.41 3.92
CA GLU A 132 23.82 -12.73 3.94
C GLU A 132 23.69 -11.21 3.72
N SER A 133 22.77 -10.81 2.83
CA SER A 133 22.49 -9.39 2.58
C SER A 133 21.95 -8.68 3.83
N VAL A 134 21.03 -9.30 4.58
CA VAL A 134 20.50 -8.71 5.81
C VAL A 134 21.60 -8.62 6.88
N ALA A 135 22.44 -9.65 7.00
CA ALA A 135 23.55 -9.64 7.95
C ALA A 135 24.55 -8.51 7.65
N PHE A 136 24.98 -8.37 6.39
CA PHE A 136 25.89 -7.30 5.99
C PHE A 136 25.30 -5.91 6.27
N SER A 137 24.01 -5.76 6.02
CA SER A 137 23.38 -4.45 6.11
C SER A 137 23.10 -4.03 7.56
N VAL A 138 22.69 -4.97 8.43
CA VAL A 138 22.68 -4.78 9.88
C VAL A 138 24.05 -4.35 10.42
N LEU A 139 25.14 -4.93 9.92
CA LEU A 139 26.49 -4.57 10.37
C LEU A 139 26.97 -3.19 9.87
N ASN A 140 26.44 -2.71 8.75
CA ASN A 140 26.74 -1.37 8.26
C ASN A 140 25.85 -0.29 8.91
N GLU A 141 24.64 -0.68 9.32
CA GLU A 141 23.65 0.25 9.86
C GLU A 141 23.83 0.51 11.36
N PHE A 142 24.25 -0.49 12.13
CA PHE A 142 24.33 -0.39 13.58
C PHE A 142 25.77 -0.44 14.10
N ASP A 143 26.09 0.43 15.06
CA ASP A 143 27.37 0.41 15.76
C ASP A 143 27.48 -0.75 16.76
N GLU A 144 28.72 -1.13 17.12
CA GLU A 144 29.02 -2.19 18.10
C GLU A 144 28.26 -2.00 19.44
N HIS A 145 28.09 -0.75 19.87
CA HIS A 145 27.35 -0.42 21.09
C HIS A 145 25.88 -0.88 21.04
N VAL A 146 25.24 -0.81 19.88
CA VAL A 146 23.84 -1.26 19.71
C VAL A 146 23.74 -2.79 19.88
N PHE A 147 24.72 -3.55 19.39
CA PHE A 147 24.76 -5.00 19.56
C PHE A 147 24.99 -5.41 21.01
N LYS A 148 25.83 -4.66 21.73
CA LYS A 148 26.03 -4.85 23.17
C LYS A 148 24.74 -4.57 23.95
N ASP A 149 24.11 -3.42 23.70
CA ASP A 149 22.85 -3.03 24.34
C ASP A 149 21.73 -4.04 24.02
N PHE A 150 21.68 -4.54 22.78
CA PHE A 150 20.77 -5.59 22.37
C PHE A 150 21.01 -6.88 23.16
N SER A 151 22.26 -7.28 23.35
CA SER A 151 22.61 -8.47 24.14
C SER A 151 22.24 -8.31 25.62
N GLU A 152 22.45 -7.13 26.20
CA GLU A 152 22.05 -6.82 27.58
C GLU A 152 20.53 -6.79 27.74
N PHE A 153 19.82 -6.19 26.78
CA PHE A 153 18.37 -6.22 26.70
C PHE A 153 17.87 -7.68 26.65
N MET A 154 18.44 -8.52 25.79
CA MET A 154 18.00 -9.91 25.64
C MET A 154 18.21 -10.78 26.90
N ARG A 155 19.23 -10.48 27.72
CA ARG A 155 19.47 -11.17 29.00
C ARG A 155 18.45 -10.77 30.06
N SER A 156 18.06 -9.51 30.08
CA SER A 156 17.16 -8.94 31.09
C SER A 156 15.68 -8.92 30.67
N SER A 157 15.37 -9.11 29.38
CA SER A 157 14.04 -8.89 28.84
C SER A 157 13.04 -9.97 29.23
N LYS A 158 11.85 -9.50 29.59
CA LYS A 158 10.63 -10.31 29.68
C LYS A 158 10.28 -10.83 28.28
N SER A 159 9.42 -11.84 28.21
CA SER A 159 8.91 -12.35 26.93
C SER A 159 8.15 -11.30 26.10
N THR A 160 7.73 -10.21 26.72
CA THR A 160 7.01 -9.10 26.07
C THR A 160 7.43 -7.74 26.63
N PHE A 161 7.38 -6.72 25.78
CA PHE A 161 7.59 -5.31 26.15
C PHE A 161 6.68 -4.40 25.31
N VAL A 162 6.62 -3.12 25.67
CA VAL A 162 5.69 -2.15 25.07
C VAL A 162 6.46 -0.95 24.52
N LEU A 163 6.03 -0.49 23.34
CA LEU A 163 6.44 0.77 22.74
C LEU A 163 5.25 1.73 22.74
N ASN A 164 5.52 3.02 22.95
CA ASN A 164 4.53 4.07 22.74
C ASN A 164 4.91 4.84 21.48
N MET A 165 4.02 4.89 20.51
CA MET A 165 4.22 5.61 19.25
C MET A 165 3.25 6.78 19.19
N GLY A 166 3.79 7.98 19.00
CA GLY A 166 2.99 9.19 18.82
C GLY A 166 3.69 10.20 17.92
N SER A 167 3.15 11.42 17.86
CA SER A 167 3.70 12.51 17.03
C SER A 167 5.17 12.83 17.31
N GLY A 168 5.64 12.62 18.54
CA GLY A 168 7.04 12.79 18.93
C GLY A 168 7.94 11.57 18.72
N GLY A 169 7.53 10.61 17.89
CA GLY A 169 8.29 9.39 17.62
C GLY A 169 7.89 8.17 18.47
N ILE A 170 8.67 7.09 18.33
CA ILE A 170 8.55 5.88 19.16
C ILE A 170 9.42 6.01 20.42
N ARG A 171 8.84 5.65 21.57
CA ARG A 171 9.53 5.57 22.87
C ARG A 171 9.38 4.18 23.49
N CYS A 172 10.51 3.61 23.91
CA CYS A 172 10.55 2.38 24.72
C CYS A 172 11.21 2.68 26.07
N LYS A 173 10.65 2.14 27.17
CA LYS A 173 11.23 2.33 28.51
C LYS A 173 12.47 1.47 28.77
N THR A 174 12.65 0.41 27.99
CA THR A 174 13.59 -0.68 28.30
C THR A 174 14.72 -0.82 27.28
N ALA A 175 14.65 -0.14 26.14
CA ALA A 175 15.62 -0.24 25.06
C ALA A 175 15.63 1.04 24.22
N SER A 176 16.72 1.32 23.52
CA SER A 176 16.77 2.36 22.48
C SER A 176 15.98 1.93 21.24
N ASN A 177 15.63 2.88 20.37
CA ASN A 177 14.92 2.56 19.13
C ASN A 177 15.76 1.65 18.21
N ASP A 178 17.07 1.85 18.16
CA ASP A 178 17.99 1.01 17.36
C ASP A 178 18.01 -0.44 17.84
N VAL A 179 18.04 -0.67 19.16
CA VAL A 179 17.94 -2.02 19.75
C VAL A 179 16.61 -2.68 19.39
N VAL A 180 15.51 -1.93 19.44
CA VAL A 180 14.19 -2.44 19.05
C VAL A 180 14.14 -2.77 17.56
N ARG A 181 14.68 -1.88 16.72
CA ARG A 181 14.73 -2.00 15.27
C ARG A 181 15.56 -3.21 14.85
N LEU A 182 16.75 -3.36 15.41
CA LEU A 182 17.62 -4.52 15.22
C LEU A 182 16.88 -5.83 15.53
N GLY A 183 16.14 -5.89 16.64
CA GLY A 183 15.38 -7.09 16.99
C GLY A 183 14.28 -7.46 16.00
N PHE A 184 13.61 -6.48 15.37
CA PHE A 184 12.65 -6.74 14.28
C PHE A 184 13.36 -7.17 12.98
N MET A 185 14.47 -6.53 12.62
CA MET A 185 15.25 -6.88 11.43
C MET A 185 15.82 -8.31 11.50
N LEU A 186 16.19 -8.76 12.70
CA LEU A 186 16.65 -10.13 12.96
C LEU A 186 15.51 -11.15 13.14
N ASP A 187 14.24 -10.73 13.00
CA ASP A 187 13.02 -11.54 13.24
C ASP A 187 12.99 -12.20 14.65
N ILE A 188 13.65 -11.57 15.62
CA ILE A 188 13.64 -11.95 17.03
C ILE A 188 12.42 -11.33 17.72
N PHE A 189 12.04 -10.13 17.31
CA PHE A 189 10.85 -9.44 17.78
C PHE A 189 9.71 -9.62 16.80
N SER A 190 8.52 -9.84 17.33
CA SER A 190 7.30 -9.94 16.54
C SER A 190 6.17 -9.17 17.19
N LEU A 191 5.30 -8.59 16.37
CA LEU A 191 4.18 -7.81 16.84
C LEU A 191 3.15 -8.71 17.53
N ARG A 192 2.81 -8.39 18.78
CA ARG A 192 1.73 -9.08 19.49
C ARG A 192 0.40 -8.43 19.19
N ASP A 193 0.30 -7.13 19.46
CA ASP A 193 -0.90 -6.31 19.32
C ASP A 193 -0.53 -4.82 19.23
N VAL A 194 -1.44 -4.00 18.74
CA VAL A 194 -1.34 -2.54 18.77
C VAL A 194 -2.66 -2.00 19.28
N LYS A 195 -2.65 -1.32 20.43
CA LYS A 195 -3.85 -0.66 20.94
C LYS A 195 -3.90 0.77 20.45
N VAL A 196 -5.08 1.14 19.97
CA VAL A 196 -5.40 2.46 19.44
C VAL A 196 -6.72 2.95 20.04
N GLN A 197 -7.03 4.23 19.89
CA GLN A 197 -8.23 4.85 20.44
C GLN A 197 -8.91 5.71 19.37
N ARG A 198 -10.24 5.64 19.25
CA ARG A 198 -11.00 6.49 18.32
C ARG A 198 -11.08 7.92 18.84
N VAL A 199 -11.20 8.87 17.92
CA VAL A 199 -11.46 10.28 18.27
C VAL A 199 -12.78 10.36 19.04
N GLY A 200 -12.74 10.91 20.26
CA GLY A 200 -13.92 11.09 21.12
C GLY A 200 -14.38 9.86 21.92
N VAL A 201 -13.73 8.70 21.80
CA VAL A 201 -14.04 7.48 22.57
C VAL A 201 -12.89 7.16 23.50
N GLN A 202 -13.13 6.85 24.78
CA GLN A 202 -12.07 6.58 25.76
C GLN A 202 -11.54 5.14 25.78
N GLN A 203 -12.33 4.18 25.27
CA GLN A 203 -11.94 2.78 25.31
C GLN A 203 -10.96 2.45 24.17
N PRO A 204 -9.74 1.96 24.47
CA PRO A 204 -8.82 1.50 23.45
C PRO A 204 -9.25 0.13 22.90
N PHE A 205 -8.89 -0.14 21.66
CA PHE A 205 -9.18 -1.38 20.93
C PHE A 205 -7.97 -1.81 20.10
N SER A 206 -7.94 -3.06 19.63
CA SER A 206 -6.84 -3.52 18.77
C SER A 206 -6.94 -2.89 17.38
N ILE A 207 -5.82 -2.42 16.82
CA ILE A 207 -5.76 -1.89 15.45
C ILE A 207 -6.26 -2.91 14.42
N PHE A 208 -6.19 -4.21 14.74
CA PHE A 208 -6.63 -5.29 13.84
C PHE A 208 -8.16 -5.43 13.78
N GLU A 209 -8.89 -4.71 14.63
CA GLU A 209 -10.36 -4.59 14.60
C GLU A 209 -10.84 -3.46 13.68
N LEU A 210 -9.94 -2.64 13.12
CA LEU A 210 -10.28 -1.74 12.02
C LEU A 210 -10.82 -2.53 10.82
N SER A 211 -11.65 -1.88 10.00
CA SER A 211 -12.07 -2.46 8.72
C SER A 211 -10.85 -2.76 7.85
N SER A 212 -10.98 -3.71 6.91
CA SER A 212 -9.88 -4.08 6.01
C SER A 212 -9.34 -2.86 5.26
N GLY A 213 -10.24 -2.00 4.75
CA GLY A 213 -9.87 -0.76 4.05
C GLY A 213 -9.14 0.24 4.95
N GLU A 214 -9.63 0.49 6.17
CA GLU A 214 -8.97 1.39 7.14
C GLU A 214 -7.57 0.88 7.51
N TYR A 215 -7.45 -0.41 7.87
CA TYR A 215 -6.17 -1.01 8.24
C TYR A 215 -5.18 -1.00 7.08
N HIS A 216 -5.66 -1.31 5.87
CA HIS A 216 -4.86 -1.34 4.67
C HIS A 216 -4.32 0.05 4.32
N MET A 217 -5.21 1.05 4.27
CA MET A 217 -4.82 2.44 4.02
C MET A 217 -3.86 2.97 5.09
N TYR A 218 -4.12 2.67 6.36
CA TYR A 218 -3.23 3.04 7.46
C TYR A 218 -1.83 2.47 7.27
N THR A 219 -1.71 1.16 7.06
CA THR A 219 -0.40 0.50 6.94
C THR A 219 0.35 0.88 5.67
N ASN A 220 -0.34 1.08 4.54
CA ASN A 220 0.29 1.57 3.31
C ASN A 220 0.83 2.99 3.47
N LEU A 221 0.01 3.94 3.95
CA LEU A 221 0.47 5.34 4.09
C LEU A 221 1.62 5.45 5.08
N MET A 222 1.54 4.74 6.21
CA MET A 222 2.61 4.70 7.20
C MET A 222 3.87 4.04 6.62
N GLY A 223 3.71 2.91 5.92
CA GLY A 223 4.82 2.16 5.33
C GLY A 223 5.53 2.92 4.22
N LEU A 224 4.77 3.55 3.31
CA LEU A 224 5.31 4.38 2.23
C LEU A 224 5.95 5.65 2.78
N GLY A 225 5.30 6.34 3.72
CA GLY A 225 5.79 7.59 4.30
C GLY A 225 7.11 7.42 5.06
N PHE A 226 7.22 6.37 5.88
CA PHE A 226 8.47 6.04 6.57
C PHE A 226 9.47 5.28 5.68
N GLY A 227 9.01 4.54 4.68
CA GLY A 227 9.87 3.69 3.86
C GLY A 227 10.49 4.38 2.65
N VAL A 228 9.89 5.44 2.11
CA VAL A 228 10.40 6.11 0.90
C VAL A 228 11.80 6.68 1.10
N GLU A 229 12.67 6.56 0.09
CA GLU A 229 13.99 7.18 0.04
C GLU A 229 14.21 7.94 -1.27
N GLU A 230 15.18 8.85 -1.30
CA GLU A 230 15.60 9.51 -2.54
C GLU A 230 16.09 8.48 -3.58
N GLY A 231 15.59 8.58 -4.81
CA GLY A 231 15.90 7.61 -5.88
C GLY A 231 15.11 6.30 -5.80
N SER A 232 14.03 6.24 -5.01
CA SER A 232 13.23 5.01 -4.88
C SER A 232 12.43 4.66 -6.15
N LEU A 233 12.16 3.38 -6.30
CA LEU A 233 11.11 2.85 -7.17
C LEU A 233 9.96 2.39 -6.27
N MET A 234 8.87 3.16 -6.27
CA MET A 234 7.64 2.85 -5.53
C MET A 234 6.66 2.11 -6.43
N LEU A 235 6.26 0.90 -6.03
CA LEU A 235 5.33 0.04 -6.77
C LEU A 235 4.07 -0.17 -5.94
N LEU A 236 2.92 0.24 -6.47
CA LEU A 236 1.61 0.03 -5.83
C LEU A 236 0.80 -0.94 -6.69
N ASP A 237 0.34 -2.03 -6.09
CA ASP A 237 -0.50 -3.05 -6.76
C ASP A 237 -1.90 -3.07 -6.14
N GLU A 238 -2.91 -2.81 -6.97
CA GLU A 238 -4.33 -2.72 -6.60
C GLU A 238 -4.58 -1.89 -5.32
N PRO A 239 -4.08 -0.64 -5.24
CA PRO A 239 -4.24 0.17 -4.04
C PRO A 239 -5.70 0.54 -3.74
N ASP A 240 -6.59 0.40 -4.71
CA ASP A 240 -8.03 0.67 -4.62
C ASP A 240 -8.84 -0.46 -3.97
N ASN A 241 -8.24 -1.64 -3.78
CA ASN A 241 -8.95 -2.78 -3.23
C ASN A 241 -9.52 -2.48 -1.83
N SER A 242 -10.82 -2.74 -1.64
CA SER A 242 -11.57 -2.45 -0.40
C SER A 242 -11.63 -0.96 -0.01
N LEU A 243 -11.27 -0.02 -0.90
CA LEU A 243 -11.39 1.42 -0.65
C LEU A 243 -12.64 2.02 -1.28
N HIS A 244 -13.33 2.86 -0.52
CA HIS A 244 -14.41 3.70 -1.04
C HIS A 244 -13.86 4.69 -2.09
N PRO A 245 -14.61 5.04 -3.16
CA PRO A 245 -14.19 5.97 -4.21
C PRO A 245 -13.49 7.26 -3.74
N GLN A 246 -14.02 7.92 -2.71
CA GLN A 246 -13.39 9.11 -2.14
C GLN A 246 -12.00 8.81 -1.53
N TRP A 247 -11.87 7.68 -0.83
CA TRP A 247 -10.60 7.26 -0.22
C TRP A 247 -9.55 6.89 -1.26
N GLN A 248 -9.94 6.39 -2.43
CA GLN A 248 -9.01 6.13 -3.53
C GLN A 248 -8.30 7.42 -3.98
N ARG A 249 -9.07 8.51 -4.17
CA ARG A 249 -8.51 9.83 -4.51
C ARG A 249 -7.65 10.39 -3.39
N ASP A 250 -8.15 10.34 -2.16
CA ASP A 250 -7.45 10.90 -1.02
C ASP A 250 -6.15 10.11 -0.72
N PHE A 251 -6.14 8.78 -0.97
CA PHE A 251 -4.95 7.93 -0.86
C PHE A 251 -3.90 8.35 -1.88
N MET A 252 -4.27 8.50 -3.16
CA MET A 252 -3.32 8.95 -4.19
C MET A 252 -2.77 10.35 -3.92
N ALA A 253 -3.61 11.28 -3.45
CA ALA A 253 -3.15 12.59 -3.02
C ALA A 253 -2.10 12.51 -1.89
N ALA A 254 -2.30 11.61 -0.92
CA ALA A 254 -1.33 11.38 0.15
C ALA A 254 -0.04 10.72 -0.36
N VAL A 255 -0.12 9.76 -1.29
CA VAL A 255 1.04 9.14 -1.94
C VAL A 255 1.85 10.16 -2.73
N HIS A 256 1.20 11.04 -3.51
CA HIS A 256 1.89 12.12 -4.22
C HIS A 256 2.58 13.08 -3.25
N GLY A 257 1.93 13.41 -2.12
CA GLY A 257 2.55 14.21 -1.07
C GLY A 257 3.78 13.54 -0.44
N ILE A 258 3.73 12.21 -0.21
CA ILE A 258 4.90 11.44 0.24
C ILE A 258 6.04 11.53 -0.78
N CYS A 259 5.74 11.31 -2.07
CA CYS A 259 6.75 11.35 -3.13
C CYS A 259 7.38 12.75 -3.25
N GLN A 260 6.57 13.80 -3.23
CA GLN A 260 7.03 15.19 -3.36
C GLN A 260 8.03 15.59 -2.26
N VAL A 261 7.84 15.09 -1.04
CA VAL A 261 8.70 15.43 0.12
C VAL A 261 9.86 14.43 0.25
N GLY A 262 9.63 13.14 -0.01
CA GLY A 262 10.56 12.05 0.27
C GLY A 262 11.40 11.57 -0.91
N MET A 263 11.08 11.96 -2.15
CA MET A 263 11.71 11.42 -3.36
C MET A 263 11.71 12.46 -4.51
N LYS A 264 12.76 13.27 -4.63
CA LYS A 264 12.92 14.26 -5.72
C LYS A 264 13.19 13.61 -7.06
N SER A 265 13.94 12.52 -7.05
CA SER A 265 14.20 11.64 -8.18
C SER A 265 13.74 10.22 -7.85
N GLY A 266 13.12 9.53 -8.81
CA GLY A 266 12.55 8.20 -8.60
C GLY A 266 11.34 7.97 -9.49
N HIS A 267 10.67 6.84 -9.30
CA HIS A 267 9.48 6.48 -10.06
C HIS A 267 8.40 5.93 -9.14
N LEU A 268 7.16 6.38 -9.37
CA LEU A 268 5.95 5.77 -8.84
C LEU A 268 5.28 5.00 -9.98
N ILE A 269 5.04 3.71 -9.79
CA ILE A 269 4.29 2.86 -10.72
C ILE A 269 3.09 2.29 -9.97
N VAL A 270 1.91 2.46 -10.54
CA VAL A 270 0.64 2.00 -9.95
C VAL A 270 -0.05 1.07 -10.93
N CYS A 271 -0.39 -0.14 -10.48
CA CYS A 271 -1.27 -1.06 -11.17
C CYS A 271 -2.65 -1.00 -10.50
N THR A 272 -3.70 -0.79 -11.29
CA THR A 272 -5.06 -0.60 -10.77
C THR A 272 -6.07 -0.85 -11.87
N HIS A 273 -7.25 -1.33 -11.47
CA HIS A 273 -8.44 -1.35 -12.32
C HIS A 273 -9.37 -0.13 -12.07
N SER A 274 -9.00 0.79 -11.18
CA SER A 274 -9.85 1.94 -10.83
C SER A 274 -9.60 3.15 -11.73
N PRO A 275 -10.63 3.62 -12.47
CA PRO A 275 -10.55 4.89 -13.20
C PRO A 275 -10.30 6.10 -12.31
N LEU A 276 -10.65 6.02 -11.02
CA LEU A 276 -10.42 7.11 -10.07
C LEU A 276 -8.97 7.23 -9.65
N ILE A 277 -8.23 6.11 -9.59
CA ILE A 277 -6.79 6.12 -9.37
C ILE A 277 -6.08 6.63 -10.62
N VAL A 278 -6.48 6.17 -11.81
CA VAL A 278 -5.94 6.66 -13.09
C VAL A 278 -6.19 8.17 -13.23
N GLY A 279 -7.38 8.65 -12.90
CA GLY A 279 -7.70 10.08 -12.93
C GLY A 279 -7.05 10.93 -11.86
N ALA A 280 -6.47 10.30 -10.84
CA ALA A 280 -5.63 11.00 -9.86
C ALA A 280 -4.18 11.18 -10.36
N ALA A 281 -3.78 10.56 -11.48
CA ALA A 281 -2.43 10.67 -12.02
C ALA A 281 -2.03 12.14 -12.27
N LEU A 282 -0.77 12.45 -12.00
CA LEU A 282 -0.22 13.78 -12.23
C LEU A 282 -0.08 14.06 -13.73
N GLU A 283 -0.18 15.32 -14.13
CA GLU A 283 0.06 15.72 -15.52
C GLU A 283 1.43 15.24 -16.01
N GLY A 284 1.48 14.69 -17.22
CA GLY A 284 2.70 14.12 -17.78
C GLY A 284 3.02 12.70 -17.32
N SER A 285 2.19 12.09 -16.45
CA SER A 285 2.31 10.67 -16.12
C SER A 285 2.05 9.81 -17.36
N THR A 286 2.79 8.72 -17.51
CA THR A 286 2.54 7.73 -18.57
C THR A 286 1.49 6.74 -18.10
N ILE A 287 0.43 6.57 -18.88
CA ILE A 287 -0.58 5.55 -18.67
C ILE A 287 -0.36 4.44 -19.70
N VAL A 288 -0.36 3.19 -19.23
CA VAL A 288 -0.20 2.01 -20.09
C VAL A 288 -1.44 1.16 -19.93
N ASP A 289 -2.27 1.10 -20.98
CA ASP A 289 -3.38 0.16 -21.06
C ASP A 289 -2.86 -1.23 -21.42
N LEU A 290 -3.25 -2.23 -20.63
CA LEU A 290 -2.93 -3.64 -20.85
C LEU A 290 -4.19 -4.47 -21.16
N SER A 291 -5.30 -3.83 -21.52
CA SER A 291 -6.57 -4.49 -21.83
C SER A 291 -6.53 -5.25 -23.17
N ASN A 292 -5.64 -4.87 -24.08
CA ASN A 292 -5.44 -5.49 -25.39
C ASN A 292 -4.11 -6.28 -25.45
N ASP A 293 -3.96 -7.17 -26.43
CA ASP A 293 -2.72 -7.94 -26.65
C ASP A 293 -1.49 -7.02 -26.87
N GLU A 294 -1.69 -5.86 -27.51
CA GLU A 294 -0.68 -4.82 -27.63
C GLU A 294 -0.94 -3.68 -26.62
N PRO A 295 0.07 -3.28 -25.84
CA PRO A 295 -0.10 -2.22 -24.85
C PRO A 295 -0.30 -0.86 -25.52
N ILE A 296 -1.32 -0.12 -25.09
CA ILE A 296 -1.59 1.25 -25.56
C ILE A 296 -0.97 2.23 -24.57
N VAL A 297 -0.15 3.15 -25.06
CA VAL A 297 0.52 4.15 -24.21
C VAL A 297 -0.07 5.51 -24.46
N SER A 298 -0.52 6.16 -23.40
CA SER A 298 -1.04 7.53 -23.40
C SER A 298 -0.35 8.37 -22.32
N VAL A 299 -0.52 9.69 -22.39
CA VAL A 299 -0.01 10.63 -21.39
C VAL A 299 -1.19 11.22 -20.66
N ALA A 300 -1.16 11.18 -19.33
CA ALA A 300 -2.19 11.76 -18.48
C ALA A 300 -2.27 13.27 -18.70
N SER A 301 -3.45 13.74 -19.11
CA SER A 301 -3.80 15.16 -19.16
C SER A 301 -4.52 15.54 -17.86
N PHE A 302 -4.19 16.72 -17.31
CA PHE A 302 -4.77 17.18 -16.06
C PHE A 302 -6.30 17.28 -16.14
N GLY A 303 -7.01 16.67 -15.20
CA GLY A 303 -8.45 16.86 -15.04
C GLY A 303 -9.34 16.20 -16.11
N ALA A 304 -8.84 15.20 -16.84
CA ALA A 304 -9.71 14.33 -17.64
C ALA A 304 -10.83 13.78 -16.74
N SER A 305 -12.09 13.92 -17.18
CA SER A 305 -13.21 13.49 -16.35
C SER A 305 -13.14 11.98 -16.14
N SER A 306 -13.70 11.46 -15.05
CA SER A 306 -13.75 10.01 -14.85
C SER A 306 -14.45 9.30 -16.02
N ASP A 307 -15.39 9.96 -16.69
CA ASP A 307 -16.05 9.45 -17.89
C ASP A 307 -15.14 9.48 -19.13
N ASP A 308 -14.28 10.50 -19.30
CA ASP A 308 -13.26 10.51 -20.37
C ASP A 308 -12.24 9.40 -20.17
N ILE A 309 -11.80 9.17 -18.93
CA ILE A 309 -10.89 8.08 -18.60
C ILE A 309 -11.58 6.73 -18.79
N LEU A 310 -12.83 6.59 -18.36
CA LEU A 310 -13.62 5.38 -18.59
C LEU A 310 -13.73 5.09 -20.10
N LEU A 311 -13.99 6.11 -20.91
CA LEU A 311 -14.16 5.97 -22.36
C LEU A 311 -12.83 5.71 -23.07
N GLU A 312 -11.81 6.54 -22.85
CA GLU A 312 -10.53 6.50 -23.55
C GLU A 312 -9.62 5.37 -23.08
N GLN A 313 -9.63 5.06 -21.77
CA GLN A 313 -8.66 4.15 -21.14
C GLN A 313 -9.26 2.79 -20.76
N PHE A 314 -10.58 2.70 -20.53
CA PHE A 314 -11.24 1.45 -20.17
C PHE A 314 -12.24 0.97 -21.22
N GLY A 315 -12.44 1.72 -22.31
CA GLY A 315 -13.43 1.41 -23.35
C GLY A 315 -14.88 1.39 -22.84
N ILE A 316 -15.13 1.94 -21.64
CA ILE A 316 -16.44 2.04 -21.02
C ILE A 316 -17.04 3.38 -21.43
N THR A 317 -18.01 3.34 -22.34
CA THR A 317 -18.62 4.54 -22.93
C THR A 317 -19.41 5.40 -21.95
N SER A 318 -19.78 4.86 -20.79
CA SER A 318 -20.43 5.59 -19.72
C SER A 318 -20.41 4.81 -18.41
N SER A 319 -20.34 5.53 -17.28
CA SER A 319 -20.67 5.00 -15.94
C SER A 319 -22.17 4.65 -15.76
N ARG A 320 -23.02 4.98 -16.75
CA ARG A 320 -24.46 4.70 -16.75
C ARG A 320 -24.76 3.23 -17.07
N ASN A 321 -25.98 2.81 -16.70
CA ASN A 321 -26.48 1.49 -17.07
C ASN A 321 -26.41 1.31 -18.60
N ARG A 322 -25.77 0.24 -19.06
CA ARG A 322 -25.59 -0.07 -20.48
C ARG A 322 -26.90 -0.09 -21.26
N ILE A 323 -28.00 -0.53 -20.65
CA ILE A 323 -29.33 -0.50 -21.29
C ILE A 323 -29.72 0.95 -21.61
N VAL A 324 -29.51 1.87 -20.67
CA VAL A 324 -29.81 3.29 -20.88
C VAL A 324 -28.99 3.88 -22.02
N VAL A 325 -27.69 3.56 -22.06
CA VAL A 325 -26.78 4.01 -23.13
C VAL A 325 -27.22 3.45 -24.48
N ASP A 326 -27.45 2.14 -24.57
CA ASP A 326 -27.83 1.44 -25.80
C ASP A 326 -29.18 1.97 -26.35
N VAL A 327 -30.17 2.20 -25.47
CA VAL A 327 -31.49 2.73 -25.87
C VAL A 327 -31.36 4.15 -26.43
N VAL A 328 -30.65 5.03 -25.74
CA VAL A 328 -30.48 6.43 -26.20
C VAL A 328 -29.64 6.49 -27.47
N GLN A 329 -28.54 5.72 -27.57
CA GLN A 329 -27.71 5.70 -28.79
C GLN A 329 -28.45 5.16 -30.00
N ARG A 330 -29.28 4.11 -29.83
CA ARG A 330 -30.15 3.61 -30.91
C ARG A 330 -31.15 4.68 -31.35
N ALA A 331 -31.80 5.35 -30.40
CA ALA A 331 -32.74 6.42 -30.72
C ALA A 331 -32.08 7.56 -31.52
N VAL A 332 -30.91 8.04 -31.06
CA VAL A 332 -30.12 9.06 -31.78
C VAL A 332 -29.71 8.57 -33.17
N SER A 333 -29.23 7.33 -33.29
CA SER A 333 -28.80 6.76 -34.58
C SER A 333 -29.94 6.65 -35.59
N ILE A 334 -31.16 6.31 -35.14
CA ILE A 334 -32.35 6.26 -35.99
C ILE A 334 -32.72 7.67 -36.45
N ILE A 335 -32.70 8.66 -35.53
CA ILE A 335 -32.98 10.05 -35.87
C ILE A 335 -32.00 10.58 -36.91
N GLU A 336 -30.69 10.32 -36.75
CA GLU A 336 -29.66 10.77 -37.68
C GLU A 336 -29.79 10.18 -39.09
N LYS A 337 -30.27 8.92 -39.20
CA LYS A 337 -30.35 8.20 -40.47
C LYS A 337 -31.70 8.34 -41.17
N ASP A 338 -32.77 8.19 -40.40
CA ASP A 338 -34.13 7.93 -40.89
C ASP A 338 -35.15 8.97 -40.39
N GLY A 339 -34.72 9.91 -39.54
CA GLY A 339 -35.55 11.01 -39.03
C GLY A 339 -36.44 10.64 -37.83
N PHE A 340 -37.16 11.64 -37.31
CA PHE A 340 -37.93 11.54 -36.07
C PHE A 340 -39.24 10.75 -36.18
N GLU A 341 -39.72 10.46 -37.39
CA GLU A 341 -40.99 9.74 -37.62
C GLU A 341 -40.79 8.22 -37.83
N HIS A 342 -39.56 7.73 -37.70
CA HIS A 342 -39.25 6.34 -38.00
C HIS A 342 -39.98 5.37 -37.04
N PRO A 343 -40.62 4.28 -37.53
CA PRO A 343 -41.37 3.34 -36.70
C PRO A 343 -40.56 2.70 -35.57
N ASP A 344 -39.27 2.47 -35.79
CA ASP A 344 -38.39 1.90 -34.76
C ASP A 344 -38.11 2.89 -33.63
N LEU A 345 -38.15 4.21 -33.89
CA LEU A 345 -38.06 5.21 -32.83
C LEU A 345 -39.33 5.21 -31.98
N LEU A 346 -40.50 5.10 -32.62
CA LEU A 346 -41.79 4.97 -31.93
C LEU A 346 -41.81 3.76 -30.99
N ALA A 347 -41.19 2.64 -31.39
CA ALA A 347 -41.06 1.45 -30.56
C ALA A 347 -40.17 1.65 -29.32
N LEU A 348 -39.27 2.65 -29.32
CA LEU A 348 -38.40 2.97 -28.19
C LEU A 348 -39.00 4.01 -27.23
N THR A 349 -40.10 4.66 -27.61
CA THR A 349 -40.73 5.76 -26.86
C THR A 349 -41.09 5.37 -25.42
N ASP A 350 -41.70 4.19 -25.23
CA ASP A 350 -42.10 3.71 -23.90
C ASP A 350 -40.89 3.44 -23.00
N GLU A 351 -39.82 2.91 -23.58
CA GLU A 351 -38.57 2.62 -22.88
C GLU A 351 -37.85 3.94 -22.50
N LEU A 352 -37.81 4.90 -23.42
CA LEU A 352 -37.27 6.25 -23.17
C LEU A 352 -38.07 7.00 -22.10
N MET A 353 -39.41 6.92 -22.11
CA MET A 353 -40.26 7.50 -21.05
C MET A 353 -40.03 6.83 -19.70
N SER A 354 -39.88 5.50 -19.67
CA SER A 354 -39.57 4.77 -18.44
C SER A 354 -38.21 5.21 -17.88
N ILE A 355 -37.18 5.30 -18.72
CA ILE A 355 -35.85 5.79 -18.34
C ILE A 355 -35.96 7.22 -17.78
N LYS A 356 -36.62 8.14 -18.50
CA LYS A 356 -36.82 9.53 -18.06
C LYS A 356 -37.46 9.60 -16.67
N SER A 357 -38.50 8.80 -16.43
CA SER A 357 -39.21 8.78 -15.14
C SER A 357 -38.37 8.24 -13.97
N ALA A 358 -37.36 7.44 -14.27
CA ALA A 358 -36.44 6.86 -13.27
C ALA A 358 -35.21 7.74 -13.00
N LEU A 359 -34.91 8.71 -13.86
CA LEU A 359 -33.82 9.66 -13.67
C LEU A 359 -34.22 10.79 -12.72
N LYS A 360 -33.22 11.43 -12.10
CA LYS A 360 -33.44 12.67 -11.34
C LYS A 360 -33.77 13.80 -12.31
N SER A 361 -34.61 14.74 -11.89
CA SER A 361 -35.02 15.90 -12.72
C SER A 361 -33.86 16.79 -13.18
N GLU A 362 -32.71 16.70 -12.50
CA GLU A 362 -31.49 17.47 -12.77
C GLU A 362 -30.53 16.75 -13.73
N ASP A 363 -30.82 15.50 -14.11
CA ASP A 363 -29.92 14.68 -14.91
C ASP A 363 -29.88 15.21 -16.36
N PRO A 364 -28.68 15.52 -16.91
CA PRO A 364 -28.55 16.04 -18.29
C PRO A 364 -29.19 15.15 -19.36
N LEU A 365 -29.32 13.84 -19.10
CA LEU A 365 -29.94 12.91 -20.03
C LEU A 365 -31.47 13.13 -20.14
N VAL A 366 -32.10 13.79 -19.18
CA VAL A 366 -33.53 14.16 -19.25
C VAL A 366 -33.77 15.12 -20.40
N GLU A 367 -32.92 16.16 -20.56
CA GLU A 367 -33.03 17.11 -21.68
C GLU A 367 -32.83 16.42 -23.04
N VAL A 368 -31.88 15.47 -23.11
CA VAL A 368 -31.64 14.68 -24.32
C VAL A 368 -32.85 13.81 -24.67
N ILE A 369 -33.41 13.10 -23.69
CA ILE A 369 -34.60 12.26 -23.91
C ILE A 369 -35.81 13.13 -24.26
N GLU A 370 -35.96 14.30 -23.66
CA GLU A 370 -37.01 15.26 -24.01
C GLU A 370 -36.88 15.77 -25.44
N ALA A 371 -35.66 16.06 -25.91
CA ALA A 371 -35.43 16.46 -27.30
C ALA A 371 -35.77 15.32 -28.28
N ILE A 372 -35.43 14.07 -27.93
CA ILE A 372 -35.77 12.87 -28.72
C ILE A 372 -37.29 12.67 -28.80
N LEU A 373 -38.01 12.85 -27.69
CA LEU A 373 -39.46 12.63 -27.59
C LEU A 373 -40.30 13.83 -28.11
N GLY A 374 -39.76 15.05 -28.04
CA GLY A 374 -40.47 16.31 -28.32
C GLY A 374 -40.44 16.76 -29.77
N ALA A 375 -39.57 16.20 -30.61
CA ALA A 375 -39.57 16.45 -32.06
C ALA A 375 -40.60 15.59 -32.82
N SER A 376 -41.30 14.69 -32.13
CA SER A 376 -42.39 13.88 -32.69
C SER A 376 -43.78 14.53 -32.53
N GLY A 377 -43.84 15.81 -32.12
CA GLY A 377 -45.05 16.45 -31.60
C GLY A 377 -45.55 17.70 -32.33
N ASP A 378 -44.83 18.25 -33.31
CA ASP A 378 -45.28 19.42 -34.07
C ASP A 378 -44.98 19.24 -35.58
N ASP A 379 -45.98 18.71 -36.30
CA ASP A 379 -46.35 19.11 -37.66
C ASP A 379 -47.82 18.77 -37.94
#